data_AF-A0A227J534-F1
#
_entry.id   AF-A0A227J534-F1
#
_cell.length_a   1.000
_cell.length_b   1.000
_cell.length_c   1.000
_cell.angle_alpha   90.00
_cell.angle_beta   90.00
_cell.angle_gamma   90.00
#
_symmetry.space_group_name_H-M   'P 1'
#
loop_
_entity.id
_entity.type
_entity.pdbx_description
1 polymer ?
#
loop_
_entity_poly.entity_id
_entity_poly.type
_entity_poly.pdbx_seq_one_letter_code
_entity_poly.pdbx_strand_id
1 'polypeptide(L)'
;KEYGYKTVVMGASFRNIGEILELAGCDRLTIAPALLAELEAAEGEVVEKLVDSKGAAERPAPMTHAEFLWEHNQDPMAVEKLAEGIRNFAVDQGKLEAMIEAKL
;
A
#
# COMPACT_ATOMS: atom_id res chain seq x y z
N LYS A 1 2.72 -3.94 -14.84
CA LYS A 1 3.54 -2.92 -15.56
C LYS A 1 3.11 -2.72 -17.02
N GLU A 2 2.10 -3.47 -17.46
CA GLU A 2 1.62 -3.61 -18.83
C GLU A 2 1.35 -2.32 -19.62
N TYR A 3 0.75 -1.31 -18.99
CA TYR A 3 0.39 -0.03 -19.62
C TYR A 3 1.47 1.07 -19.48
N GLY A 4 2.67 0.70 -19.04
CA GLY A 4 3.81 1.61 -18.95
C GLY A 4 3.62 2.81 -18.01
N TYR A 5 2.78 2.70 -16.96
CA TYR A 5 2.67 3.74 -15.93
C TYR A 5 4.01 3.92 -15.19
N LYS A 6 4.36 5.18 -14.93
CA LYS A 6 5.62 5.55 -14.26
C LYS A 6 5.47 5.77 -12.76
N THR A 7 4.24 5.74 -12.24
CA THR A 7 3.97 5.78 -10.81
C THR A 7 4.65 4.59 -10.14
N VAL A 8 5.48 4.87 -9.13
CA VAL A 8 6.14 3.85 -8.33
C VAL A 8 5.08 3.09 -7.55
N VAL A 9 5.09 1.76 -7.66
CA VAL A 9 4.24 0.90 -6.85
C VAL A 9 5.01 0.56 -5.57
N MET A 10 4.54 1.07 -4.43
CA MET A 10 5.14 0.81 -3.14
C MET A 10 4.16 0.07 -2.23
N GLY A 11 4.39 -1.23 -2.02
CA GLY A 11 3.59 -2.04 -1.09
C GLY A 11 3.78 -1.59 0.36
N ALA A 12 2.72 -1.59 1.15
CA ALA A 12 2.70 -1.09 2.53
C ALA A 12 1.75 -1.91 3.41
N SER A 13 1.86 -1.73 4.73
CA SER A 13 0.97 -2.36 5.73
C SER A 13 1.01 -3.90 5.73
N PHE A 14 2.22 -4.45 5.89
CA PHE A 14 2.42 -5.89 6.10
C PHE A 14 2.03 -6.34 7.51
N ARG A 15 1.68 -7.62 7.62
CA ARG A 15 1.35 -8.32 8.87
C ARG A 15 2.34 -9.43 9.19
N ASN A 16 3.07 -9.93 8.20
CA ASN A 16 4.10 -10.95 8.35
C ASN A 16 5.10 -10.87 7.18
N ILE A 17 6.26 -11.52 7.34
CA ILE A 17 7.29 -11.54 6.30
C ILE A 17 6.90 -12.34 5.05
N GLY A 18 5.95 -13.27 5.15
CA GLY A 18 5.45 -14.04 4.00
C GLY A 18 4.78 -13.15 2.95
N GLU A 19 3.94 -12.21 3.38
CA GLU A 19 3.33 -11.21 2.49
C GLU A 19 4.39 -10.37 1.76
N ILE A 20 5.50 -10.05 2.44
CA ILE A 20 6.61 -9.28 1.85
C ILE A 20 7.34 -10.11 0.80
N LEU A 21 7.67 -11.36 1.13
CA LEU A 21 8.36 -12.28 0.24
C LEU A 21 7.53 -12.60 -1.01
N GLU A 22 6.21 -12.73 -0.89
CA GLU A 22 5.32 -12.92 -2.04
C GLU A 22 5.25 -11.70 -2.98
N LEU A 23 5.73 -10.53 -2.53
CA LEU A 23 5.86 -9.32 -3.35
C LEU A 23 7.30 -8.99 -3.74
N ALA A 24 8.25 -9.92 -3.57
CA ALA A 24 9.63 -9.74 -4.02
C ALA A 24 9.65 -9.43 -5.53
N GLY A 25 10.27 -8.30 -5.90
CA GLY A 25 10.24 -7.75 -7.27
C GLY A 25 9.30 -6.55 -7.47
N CYS A 26 8.50 -6.18 -6.47
CA CYS A 26 7.80 -4.88 -6.44
C CYS A 26 8.81 -3.72 -6.44
N ASP A 27 8.45 -2.55 -7.01
CA ASP A 27 9.40 -1.42 -7.13
C ASP A 27 9.99 -1.00 -5.78
N ARG A 28 9.13 -0.96 -4.76
CA ARG A 28 9.47 -0.63 -3.37
C ARG A 28 8.50 -1.33 -2.42
N LEU A 29 8.96 -1.58 -1.21
CA LEU A 29 8.13 -2.01 -0.09
C LEU A 29 8.49 -1.17 1.14
N THR A 30 7.50 -0.60 1.82
CA THR A 30 7.71 0.07 3.11
C THR A 30 7.40 -0.91 4.24
N ILE A 31 8.41 -1.24 5.04
CA ILE A 31 8.38 -2.35 5.98
C ILE A 31 8.64 -1.80 7.38
N ALA A 32 7.80 -2.19 8.35
CA ALA A 32 7.97 -1.78 9.74
C ALA A 32 9.25 -2.39 10.35
N PRO A 33 9.92 -1.72 11.30
CA PRO A 33 11.19 -2.20 11.88
C PRO A 33 11.15 -3.63 12.44
N ALA A 34 10.03 -4.04 13.03
CA ALA A 34 9.86 -5.40 13.55
C ALA A 34 9.97 -6.46 12.44
N LEU A 35 9.30 -6.24 11.31
CA LEU A 35 9.34 -7.16 10.17
C LEU A 35 10.68 -7.10 9.42
N LEU A 36 11.38 -5.96 9.45
CA LEU A 36 12.76 -5.87 8.94
C LEU A 36 13.70 -6.76 9.76
N ALA A 37 13.58 -6.76 11.09
CA ALA A 37 14.37 -7.63 11.95
C ALA A 37 14.06 -9.11 11.73
N GLU A 38 12.78 -9.47 11.52
CA GLU A 38 12.39 -10.83 11.15
C GLU A 38 13.00 -11.26 9.80
N LEU A 39 13.03 -10.37 8.80
CA LEU A 39 13.67 -10.63 7.51
C LEU A 39 15.19 -10.78 7.64
N GLU A 40 15.83 -9.95 8.46
CA GLU A 40 17.28 -10.01 8.72
C GLU A 40 17.69 -11.32 9.41
N ALA A 41 16.83 -11.83 10.30
CA ALA A 41 17.06 -13.10 10.99
C ALA A 41 16.69 -14.34 10.17
N ALA A 42 15.95 -14.19 9.07
CA ALA A 42 15.51 -15.30 8.25
C ALA A 42 16.64 -15.84 7.36
N GLU A 43 16.80 -17.16 7.33
CA GLU A 43 17.72 -17.85 6.42
C GLU A 43 16.94 -18.43 5.23
N GLY A 44 17.57 -18.43 4.06
CA GLY A 44 17.00 -19.02 2.84
C GLY A 44 17.16 -18.13 1.62
N GLU A 45 16.67 -18.61 0.48
CA GLU A 45 16.69 -17.87 -0.78
C GLU A 45 15.41 -17.06 -0.96
N VAL A 46 15.55 -15.79 -1.34
CA VAL A 46 14.41 -14.95 -1.76
C VAL A 46 14.26 -15.08 -3.26
N VAL A 47 13.13 -15.64 -3.69
CA VAL A 47 12.79 -15.77 -5.11
C VAL A 47 11.99 -14.54 -5.56
N GLU A 48 12.38 -13.93 -6.67
CA GLU A 48 11.61 -12.86 -7.30
C GLU A 48 10.24 -13.40 -7.76
N LYS A 49 9.14 -12.82 -7.26
CA LYS A 49 7.75 -13.24 -7.53
C LYS A 49 7.04 -12.33 -8.52
N LEU A 50 7.33 -11.03 -8.48
CA LEU A 50 6.74 -10.03 -9.35
C LEU A 50 7.77 -9.54 -10.37
N VAL A 51 7.59 -9.92 -11.62
CA VAL A 51 8.49 -9.52 -12.71
C VAL A 51 7.81 -8.44 -13.56
N ASP A 52 8.56 -7.40 -13.90
CA ASP A 52 8.09 -6.36 -14.83
C ASP A 52 7.80 -6.98 -16.21
N SER A 53 6.53 -6.91 -16.63
CA SER A 53 6.09 -7.40 -17.93
C SER A 53 6.67 -6.62 -19.12
N LYS A 54 7.39 -5.51 -18.88
CA LYS A 54 7.92 -4.56 -19.88
C LYS A 54 6.87 -4.12 -20.90
N GLY A 55 5.60 -4.13 -20.49
CA GLY A 55 4.50 -3.95 -21.41
C GLY A 55 4.45 -2.56 -22.02
N ALA A 56 3.96 -2.53 -23.26
CA ALA A 56 3.73 -1.33 -24.05
C ALA A 56 2.26 -1.26 -24.52
N ALA A 57 1.35 -1.86 -23.75
CA ALA A 57 -0.07 -1.84 -24.08
C ALA A 57 -0.60 -0.41 -24.10
N GLU A 58 -1.55 -0.15 -25.00
CA GLU A 58 -2.21 1.14 -25.09
C GLU A 58 -3.02 1.40 -23.81
N ARG A 59 -2.92 2.61 -23.27
CA ARG A 59 -3.63 2.97 -22.05
C ARG A 59 -5.13 3.09 -22.35
N PRO A 60 -6.00 2.56 -21.47
CA PRO A 60 -7.42 2.84 -21.58
C PRO A 60 -7.70 4.34 -21.39
N ALA A 61 -8.90 4.77 -21.79
CA ALA A 61 -9.38 6.11 -21.49
C ALA A 61 -9.39 6.35 -19.96
N PRO A 62 -9.10 7.58 -19.49
CA PRO A 62 -9.22 7.89 -18.08
C PRO A 62 -10.65 7.68 -17.58
N MET A 63 -10.79 7.08 -16.39
CA MET A 63 -12.10 6.96 -15.74
C MET A 63 -12.65 8.35 -15.41
N THR A 64 -13.95 8.52 -15.62
CA THR A 64 -14.70 9.65 -15.09
C THR A 64 -14.88 9.51 -13.57
N HIS A 65 -15.23 10.62 -12.92
CA HIS A 65 -15.52 10.60 -11.48
C HIS A 65 -16.68 9.65 -11.13
N ALA A 66 -17.72 9.57 -11.97
CA ALA A 66 -18.87 8.70 -11.75
C ALA A 66 -18.48 7.21 -11.84
N GLU A 67 -17.66 6.84 -12.83
CA GLU A 67 -17.14 5.47 -12.96
C GLU A 67 -16.25 5.10 -11.76
N PHE A 68 -15.35 6.00 -11.35
CA PHE A 68 -14.51 5.77 -10.16
C PHE A 68 -15.36 5.50 -8.91
N LEU A 69 -16.35 6.35 -8.64
CA LEU A 69 -17.24 6.17 -7.48
C LEU A 69 -18.03 4.86 -7.58
N TRP A 70 -18.57 4.54 -8.76
CA TRP A 70 -19.31 3.30 -8.95
C TRP A 70 -18.45 2.07 -8.69
N GLU A 71 -17.31 1.95 -9.38
CA GLU A 71 -16.40 0.82 -9.24
C GLU A 71 -15.83 0.69 -7.83
N HIS A 72 -15.46 1.81 -7.17
CA HIS A 72 -15.01 1.78 -5.79
C HIS A 72 -16.09 1.25 -4.84
N ASN A 73 -17.35 1.65 -5.03
CA ASN A 73 -18.47 1.20 -4.19
C ASN A 73 -18.90 -0.25 -4.47
N GLN A 74 -18.37 -0.90 -5.52
CA GLN A 74 -18.57 -2.33 -5.73
C GLN A 74 -17.66 -3.22 -4.85
N ASP A 75 -16.63 -2.65 -4.21
CA ASP A 75 -15.74 -3.37 -3.30
C ASP A 75 -16.03 -2.98 -1.84
N PRO A 76 -16.78 -3.81 -1.07
CA PRO A 76 -17.11 -3.50 0.32
C PRO A 76 -15.88 -3.35 1.22
N MET A 77 -14.79 -4.07 0.93
CA MET A 77 -13.56 -3.99 1.71
C MET A 77 -12.86 -2.65 1.46
N ALA A 78 -12.76 -2.22 0.21
CA ALA A 78 -12.16 -0.94 -0.15
C ALA A 78 -12.94 0.24 0.45
N VAL A 79 -14.28 0.20 0.39
CA VAL A 79 -15.14 1.24 0.98
C VAL A 79 -14.90 1.37 2.48
N GLU A 80 -14.99 0.26 3.21
CA GLU A 80 -14.85 0.31 4.67
C GLU A 80 -13.42 0.68 5.09
N LYS A 81 -12.40 0.08 4.46
CA LYS A 81 -11.00 0.32 4.85
C LYS A 81 -10.51 1.73 4.52
N LEU A 82 -10.99 2.32 3.41
CA LEU A 82 -10.71 3.73 3.13
C LEU A 82 -11.30 4.64 4.21
N ALA A 83 -12.57 4.44 4.54
CA ALA A 83 -13.27 5.26 5.52
C ALA A 83 -12.71 5.06 6.95
N GLU A 84 -12.43 3.82 7.35
CA GLU A 84 -11.81 3.47 8.63
C GLU A 84 -10.42 4.11 8.76
N GLY A 85 -9.57 4.00 7.73
CA GLY A 85 -8.22 4.57 7.75
C GLY A 85 -8.21 6.08 7.96
N ILE A 86 -9.08 6.81 7.25
CA ILE A 86 -9.22 8.28 7.40
C ILE A 86 -9.64 8.64 8.83
N ARG A 87 -10.64 7.93 9.38
CA ARG A 87 -11.13 8.17 10.75
C ARG A 87 -10.05 7.93 11.80
N ASN A 88 -9.26 6.86 11.66
CA ASN A 88 -8.20 6.53 12.60
C ASN A 88 -7.09 7.57 12.60
N PHE A 89 -6.67 8.06 11.43
CA PHE A 89 -5.70 9.16 11.36
C PHE A 89 -6.23 10.46 11.96
N ALA A 90 -7.51 10.79 11.75
CA ALA A 90 -8.12 11.97 12.37
C ALA A 90 -8.15 11.88 13.91
N VAL A 91 -8.43 10.69 14.45
CA VAL A 91 -8.36 10.44 15.90
C VAL A 91 -6.96 10.66 16.43
N ASP A 92 -5.93 10.12 15.76
CA ASP A 92 -4.55 10.28 16.20
C ASP A 92 -4.03 11.71 16.05
N GLN A 93 -4.49 12.43 15.01
CA GLN A 93 -4.23 13.86 14.87
C GLN A 93 -4.79 14.67 16.04
N GLY A 94 -6.03 14.42 16.47
CA GLY A 94 -6.61 15.10 17.63
C GLY A 94 -5.88 14.81 18.94
N LYS A 95 -5.36 13.58 19.11
CA LYS A 95 -4.50 13.23 20.27
C LYS A 95 -3.20 14.03 20.24
N LEU A 96 -2.59 14.18 19.07
CA LEU A 96 -1.36 14.95 18.90
C LEU A 96 -1.60 16.44 19.24
N GLU A 97 -2.70 17.02 18.75
CA GLU A 97 -3.08 18.40 19.06
C GLU A 97 -3.26 18.64 20.55
N ALA A 98 -3.98 17.76 21.26
CA ALA A 98 -4.14 17.84 22.70
C ALA A 98 -2.80 17.70 23.46
N MET A 99 -1.88 16.85 22.97
CA MET A 99 -0.55 16.70 23.55
C MET A 99 0.30 17.97 23.39
N ILE A 100 0.17 18.67 22.26
CA ILE A 100 0.85 19.93 22.01
C ILE A 100 0.26 21.02 22.90
N GLU A 101 -1.08 21.13 22.97
CA GLU A 101 -1.78 22.12 23.81
C GLU A 101 -1.39 21.98 25.29
N ALA A 102 -1.28 20.76 25.82
CA ALA A 102 -0.85 20.52 27.20
C ALA A 102 0.60 20.93 27.50
N LYS A 103 1.39 21.27 26.48
CA LYS A 103 2.80 21.72 26.59
C LYS A 103 2.99 23.20 26.26
N LEU A 104 1.92 23.92 25.89
CA LEU A 104 1.90 25.37 25.70
C LEU A 104 1.55 26.08 27.01
#